data_AF-A0A428NEH4-F1
#
_entry.id   AF-A0A428NEH4-F1
#
_cell.length_a   1.000
_cell.length_b   1.000
_cell.length_c   1.000
_cell.angle_alpha   90.00
_cell.angle_beta   90.00
_cell.angle_gamma   90.00
#
_symmetry.space_group_name_H-M   'P 1'
#
loop_
_entity.id
_entity.type
_entity.pdbx_description
1 polymer ?
#
loop_
_entity_poly.entity_id
_entity_poly.type
_entity_poly.pdbx_seq_one_letter_code
_entity_poly.pdbx_strand_id
1 'polypeptide(L)'
;MPSFRTIRHIRQQLFGEAERIDDEAALGSDSTKHEKRVVVGHITTTTTEDLSHRWTVANVNNGLVKLPTELHMMIMENLTFGQVEALRRTCRALRGRISKPVIREVFPGIKFELLSTCYRCLCYDPLRDTLIRADESDARYPLASECLDCVAARGGFMVGRRYTLGTWASVWVCRYCGYPVTSAAAWNEPEFHRVCYRRFHWMLFYFFLVGIAQGFVTIIGSALCWGYYNKEKMVLAPTIVNFFMASWVFCLTLLRNVELRTYHWTLILELGILGLWIPPLLTILGSAQDRPGRPSPTDVATIFFVVSNIMFRVVNVLGNAVLMSEYKLWRRHRPGQSPAQRVLSKIAAILVFWTYPQSVEQKYPGKWWLTRRELQQV
;
A
#
# COMPACT_ATOMS: atom_id res chain seq x y z
N MET A 1 19.92 -28.74 5.15
CA MET A 1 18.65 -28.01 5.37
C MET A 1 18.99 -26.57 5.71
N PRO A 2 18.61 -25.56 4.91
CA PRO A 2 19.01 -24.18 5.18
C PRO A 2 18.21 -23.60 6.36
N SER A 3 18.92 -22.83 7.20
CA SER A 3 18.45 -22.14 8.40
C SER A 3 17.23 -21.24 8.13
N PHE A 4 16.31 -21.16 9.09
CA PHE A 4 15.15 -20.25 9.08
C PHE A 4 15.52 -18.78 8.79
N ARG A 5 16.77 -18.35 9.06
CA ARG A 5 17.29 -17.02 8.71
C ARG A 5 17.50 -16.82 7.21
N THR A 6 17.89 -17.87 6.48
CA THR A 6 18.15 -17.83 5.04
C THR A 6 16.84 -17.77 4.24
N ILE A 7 15.80 -18.48 4.70
CA ILE A 7 14.45 -18.39 4.11
C ILE A 7 13.80 -17.03 4.41
N ARG A 8 14.10 -16.40 5.56
CA ARG A 8 13.64 -15.05 5.91
C ARG A 8 14.28 -13.98 5.02
N HIS A 9 15.57 -14.12 4.69
CA HIS A 9 16.27 -13.21 3.77
C HIS A 9 15.74 -13.27 2.33
N ILE A 10 15.44 -14.47 1.82
CA ILE A 10 14.84 -14.64 0.47
C ILE A 10 13.41 -14.09 0.43
N ARG A 11 12.64 -14.24 1.53
CA ARG A 11 11.30 -13.65 1.67
C ARG A 11 11.33 -12.12 1.80
N GLN A 12 12.35 -11.55 2.45
CA GLN A 12 12.56 -10.09 2.54
C GLN A 12 12.93 -9.46 1.20
N GLN A 13 13.67 -10.17 0.34
CA GLN A 13 14.01 -9.67 -1.00
C GLN A 13 12.82 -9.74 -1.98
N LEU A 14 11.92 -10.71 -1.86
CA LEU A 14 10.82 -10.92 -2.82
C LEU A 14 9.46 -10.31 -2.41
N PHE A 15 9.18 -10.13 -1.11
CA PHE A 15 7.81 -9.80 -0.65
C PHE A 15 7.64 -8.53 0.19
N GLY A 16 8.71 -7.78 0.47
CA GLY A 16 8.71 -6.40 0.99
C GLY A 16 7.45 -5.95 1.75
N GLU A 17 7.25 -6.46 2.97
CA GLU A 17 6.45 -5.73 3.96
C GLU A 17 7.21 -4.46 4.38
N ALA A 18 6.48 -3.39 4.66
CA ALA A 18 7.05 -2.16 5.19
C ALA A 18 7.58 -2.45 6.59
N GLU A 19 8.91 -2.50 6.74
CA GLU A 19 9.54 -2.62 8.04
C GLU A 19 9.58 -1.22 8.67
N ARG A 20 8.95 -1.11 9.85
CA ARG A 20 9.16 -0.06 10.83
C ARG A 20 10.65 -0.03 11.15
N ILE A 21 11.30 1.11 11.00
CA ILE A 21 12.67 1.30 11.47
C ILE A 21 12.51 1.76 12.92
N ASP A 22 12.55 0.81 13.85
CA ASP A 22 12.77 1.10 15.25
C ASP A 22 14.30 1.02 15.47
N ASP A 23 14.92 2.16 15.78
CA ASP A 23 16.29 2.23 16.25
C ASP A 23 16.31 1.77 17.71
N GLU A 24 17.01 0.67 18.01
CA GLU A 24 17.79 0.56 19.25
C GLU A 24 18.76 -0.63 19.15
N ALA A 25 20.05 -0.31 19.14
CA ALA A 25 21.14 -1.25 19.33
C ALA A 25 21.69 -1.13 20.75
N ALA A 26 21.96 -2.29 21.33
CA ALA A 26 22.85 -2.60 22.46
C ALA A 26 22.32 -2.35 23.89
N LEU A 27 22.05 -3.45 24.60
CA LEU A 27 22.85 -3.93 25.75
C LEU A 27 22.43 -5.37 26.08
N GLY A 28 23.40 -6.27 26.23
CA GLY A 28 23.16 -7.70 26.48
C GLY A 28 23.11 -8.06 27.96
N SER A 29 22.52 -9.21 28.28
CA SER A 29 23.20 -10.27 29.04
C SER A 29 22.38 -11.57 29.02
N ASP A 30 23.11 -12.67 29.03
CA ASP A 30 22.70 -14.05 29.29
C ASP A 30 21.54 -14.26 30.27
N SER A 31 20.66 -15.22 29.96
CA SER A 31 20.55 -16.45 30.78
C SER A 31 19.60 -17.47 30.15
N THR A 32 20.10 -18.69 30.09
CA THR A 32 19.50 -19.94 29.65
C THR A 32 18.44 -20.49 30.62
N LYS A 33 17.31 -21.04 30.12
CA LYS A 33 16.87 -22.45 30.27
C LYS A 33 15.35 -22.66 30.09
N HIS A 34 15.04 -23.80 29.47
CA HIS A 34 13.85 -24.69 29.47
C HIS A 34 12.67 -24.34 30.44
N GLU A 35 11.39 -24.61 30.16
CA GLU A 35 10.85 -25.94 29.85
C GLU A 35 9.32 -25.95 29.49
N LYS A 36 8.97 -26.84 28.55
CA LYS A 36 7.73 -27.61 28.28
C LYS A 36 6.31 -27.01 28.15
N ARG A 37 5.74 -27.33 26.98
CA ARG A 37 4.32 -27.63 26.68
C ARG A 37 3.78 -28.82 27.49
N VAL A 38 2.52 -28.74 27.91
CA VAL A 38 1.57 -29.85 28.12
C VAL A 38 0.19 -29.30 27.73
N VAL A 39 -0.34 -29.60 26.54
CA VAL A 39 -1.20 -30.72 26.10
C VAL A 39 -2.50 -30.89 26.91
N VAL A 40 -3.59 -30.78 26.15
CA VAL A 40 -5.03 -30.87 26.44
C VAL A 40 -5.44 -32.22 27.00
N GLY A 41 -6.39 -32.23 27.94
CA GLY A 41 -7.16 -33.39 28.35
C GLY A 41 -8.63 -32.99 28.55
N HIS A 42 -9.51 -33.65 27.80
CA HIS A 42 -10.95 -33.43 27.70
C HIS A 42 -11.65 -34.51 28.53
N ILE A 43 -12.54 -34.16 29.48
CA ILE A 43 -13.52 -35.10 30.06
C ILE A 43 -14.86 -34.38 30.23
N THR A 44 -15.86 -34.91 29.54
CA THR A 44 -17.30 -34.62 29.64
C THR A 44 -17.96 -35.49 30.70
N THR A 45 -18.87 -34.93 31.51
CA THR A 45 -20.14 -35.59 31.87
C THR A 45 -21.18 -34.55 32.33
N THR A 46 -22.38 -34.76 31.81
CA THR A 46 -23.65 -34.03 31.94
C THR A 46 -24.31 -34.13 33.31
N THR A 47 -24.92 -33.04 33.77
CA THR A 47 -26.21 -33.05 34.49
C THR A 47 -26.93 -31.72 34.25
N THR A 48 -28.15 -31.85 33.74
CA THR A 48 -29.17 -30.82 33.57
C THR A 48 -29.74 -30.41 34.93
N GLU A 49 -29.69 -29.12 35.28
CA GLU A 49 -30.74 -28.41 36.04
C GLU A 49 -30.42 -26.91 36.16
N ASP A 50 -31.48 -26.09 36.09
CA ASP A 50 -31.61 -24.66 36.36
C ASP A 50 -31.07 -23.59 35.37
N LEU A 51 -31.98 -23.24 34.45
CA LEU A 51 -31.94 -22.12 33.50
C LEU A 51 -32.41 -20.76 34.09
N SER A 52 -32.49 -20.58 35.41
CA SER A 52 -33.14 -19.38 36.00
C SER A 52 -32.21 -18.34 36.64
N HIS A 53 -30.89 -18.54 36.70
CA HIS A 53 -29.95 -17.63 37.40
C HIS A 53 -28.81 -17.06 36.54
N ARG A 54 -29.03 -16.82 35.24
CA ARG A 54 -28.00 -16.26 34.33
C ARG A 54 -27.88 -14.73 34.38
N TRP A 55 -27.83 -14.16 35.59
CA TRP A 55 -27.43 -12.78 35.81
C TRP A 55 -26.04 -12.76 36.44
N THR A 56 -25.03 -12.44 35.62
CA THR A 56 -23.74 -11.85 36.01
C THR A 56 -23.14 -12.33 37.33
N VAL A 57 -22.60 -13.54 37.37
CA VAL A 57 -21.51 -13.82 38.31
C VAL A 57 -20.29 -13.11 37.75
N ALA A 58 -20.07 -11.87 38.18
CA ALA A 58 -18.77 -11.23 38.06
C ALA A 58 -17.74 -12.24 38.58
N ASN A 59 -16.67 -12.51 37.85
CA ASN A 59 -15.63 -13.42 38.29
C ASN A 59 -14.95 -12.83 39.54
N VAL A 60 -15.51 -13.10 40.72
CA VAL A 60 -15.06 -12.59 42.03
C VAL A 60 -13.73 -13.21 42.43
N ASN A 61 -13.21 -14.16 41.64
CA ASN A 61 -11.89 -14.78 41.80
C ASN A 61 -10.78 -14.10 41.00
N ASN A 62 -11.02 -12.91 40.44
CA ASN A 62 -9.94 -12.09 39.93
C ASN A 62 -9.08 -11.59 41.11
N GLY A 63 -7.94 -12.26 41.34
CA GLY A 63 -6.97 -11.88 42.37
C GLY A 63 -6.61 -10.40 42.30
N LEU A 64 -6.58 -9.82 41.09
CA LEU A 64 -6.34 -8.40 40.86
C LEU A 64 -7.37 -7.46 41.54
N VAL A 65 -8.64 -7.85 41.71
CA VAL A 65 -9.65 -7.00 42.38
C VAL A 65 -9.57 -7.14 43.90
N LYS A 66 -8.94 -8.20 44.43
CA LYS A 66 -8.82 -8.45 45.87
C LYS A 66 -7.60 -7.79 46.52
N LEU A 67 -6.69 -7.18 45.76
CA LEU A 67 -5.54 -6.52 46.37
C LEU A 67 -5.99 -5.32 47.23
N PRO A 68 -5.24 -5.03 48.31
CA PRO A 68 -5.29 -3.77 49.04
C PRO A 68 -5.12 -2.56 48.11
N THR A 69 -5.71 -1.44 48.50
CA THR A 69 -5.71 -0.20 47.71
C THR A 69 -4.30 0.33 47.46
N GLU A 70 -3.39 0.13 48.41
CA GLU A 70 -1.99 0.55 48.33
C GLU A 70 -1.26 -0.15 47.17
N LEU A 71 -1.46 -1.47 47.06
CA LEU A 71 -0.88 -2.25 45.95
C LEU A 71 -1.53 -1.89 44.60
N HIS A 72 -2.81 -1.50 44.59
CA HIS A 72 -3.44 -0.95 43.38
C HIS A 72 -2.80 0.36 42.95
N MET A 73 -2.55 1.27 43.88
CA MET A 73 -1.88 2.55 43.59
C MET A 73 -0.47 2.31 43.04
N MET A 74 0.32 1.45 43.69
CA MET A 74 1.66 1.10 43.22
C MET A 74 1.65 0.48 41.81
N ILE A 75 0.67 -0.38 41.49
CA ILE A 75 0.53 -0.93 40.14
C ILE A 75 0.20 0.19 39.14
N MET A 76 -0.73 1.09 39.48
CA MET A 76 -1.15 2.17 38.59
C MET A 76 -0.03 3.20 38.33
N GLU A 77 0.81 3.50 39.31
CA GLU A 77 1.97 4.39 39.16
C GLU A 77 3.01 3.86 38.16
N ASN A 78 3.07 2.53 37.96
CA ASN A 78 3.97 1.90 37.00
C ASN A 78 3.33 1.71 35.60
N LEU A 79 2.08 2.13 35.41
CA LEU A 79 1.36 2.01 34.15
C LEU A 79 1.21 3.37 33.49
N THR A 80 1.23 3.38 32.15
CA THR A 80 0.88 4.59 31.38
C THR A 80 -0.61 4.88 31.48
N PHE A 81 -1.01 6.14 31.26
CA PHE A 81 -2.43 6.51 31.24
C PHE A 81 -3.27 5.59 30.33
N GLY A 82 -2.75 5.28 29.13
CA GLY A 82 -3.41 4.40 28.19
C GLY A 82 -3.65 2.98 28.72
N GLN A 83 -2.68 2.42 29.46
CA GLN A 83 -2.81 1.10 30.10
C GLN A 83 -3.81 1.12 31.26
N VAL A 84 -3.81 2.17 32.08
CA VAL A 84 -4.80 2.35 33.16
C VAL A 84 -6.21 2.47 32.60
N GLU A 85 -6.40 3.25 31.53
CA GLU A 85 -7.69 3.39 30.86
C GLU A 85 -8.12 2.07 30.17
N ALA A 86 -7.19 1.32 29.59
CA ALA A 86 -7.47 -0.02 29.05
C ALA A 86 -7.93 -0.97 30.17
N LEU A 87 -7.24 -0.98 31.31
CA LEU A 87 -7.59 -1.78 32.49
C LEU A 87 -8.99 -1.40 33.01
N ARG A 88 -9.29 -0.10 33.08
CA ARG A 88 -10.60 0.45 33.46
C ARG A 88 -11.72 -0.02 32.52
N ARG A 89 -11.44 -0.26 31.23
CA ARG A 89 -12.41 -0.75 30.23
C ARG A 89 -12.65 -2.25 30.29
N THR A 90 -11.81 -3.04 30.97
CA THR A 90 -11.94 -4.50 31.01
C THR A 90 -13.15 -5.00 31.81
N CYS A 91 -13.42 -4.44 33.00
CA CYS A 91 -14.55 -4.86 33.82
C CYS A 91 -15.14 -3.73 34.68
N ARG A 92 -16.41 -3.87 35.07
CA ARG A 92 -17.14 -2.87 35.88
C ARG A 92 -16.52 -2.65 37.26
N ALA A 93 -15.96 -3.70 37.88
CA ALA A 93 -15.33 -3.62 39.19
C ALA A 93 -14.07 -2.72 39.17
N LEU A 94 -13.19 -2.94 38.17
CA LEU A 94 -12.02 -2.08 37.96
C LEU A 94 -12.42 -0.67 37.53
N ARG A 95 -13.48 -0.52 36.74
CA ARG A 95 -14.04 0.81 36.40
C ARG A 95 -14.52 1.59 37.63
N GLY A 96 -15.09 0.90 38.61
CA GLY A 96 -15.55 1.50 39.87
C GLY A 96 -14.39 1.89 40.78
N ARG A 97 -13.38 1.02 40.91
CA ARG A 97 -12.19 1.27 41.74
C ARG A 97 -11.27 2.34 41.16
N ILE A 98 -11.00 2.30 39.85
CA ILE A 98 -10.20 3.30 39.14
C ILE A 98 -11.11 4.47 38.79
N SER A 99 -11.49 5.24 39.81
CA SER A 99 -12.38 6.41 39.64
C SER A 99 -11.63 7.59 39.00
N LYS A 100 -12.37 8.61 38.52
CA LYS A 100 -11.73 9.81 37.93
C LYS A 100 -10.83 10.56 38.93
N PRO A 101 -11.19 10.69 40.22
CA PRO A 101 -10.30 11.24 41.24
C PRO A 101 -8.97 10.49 41.34
N VAL A 102 -9.00 9.17 41.41
CA VAL A 102 -7.80 8.31 41.49
C VAL A 102 -6.88 8.52 40.29
N ILE A 103 -7.44 8.64 39.08
CA ILE A 103 -6.65 8.93 37.87
C ILE A 103 -5.94 10.29 37.97
N ARG A 104 -6.59 11.32 38.55
CA ARG A 104 -5.97 12.64 38.71
C ARG A 104 -4.87 12.65 39.76
N GLU A 105 -4.97 11.77 40.76
CA GLU A 105 -3.96 11.58 41.80
C GLU A 105 -2.72 10.87 41.26
N VAL A 106 -2.92 9.77 40.51
CA VAL A 106 -1.82 9.02 39.88
C VAL A 106 -1.14 9.83 38.76
N PHE A 107 -1.90 10.64 38.02
CA PHE A 107 -1.39 11.43 36.90
C PHE A 107 -1.61 12.94 37.15
N PRO A 108 -0.75 13.61 37.95
CA PRO A 108 -0.88 15.04 38.24
C PRO A 108 -0.81 15.91 36.97
N GLY A 109 -0.12 15.44 35.94
CA GLY A 109 -0.05 16.04 34.60
C GLY A 109 -1.09 15.51 33.62
N ILE A 110 -2.33 15.22 34.04
CA ILE A 110 -3.32 14.49 33.23
C ILE A 110 -3.52 15.06 31.81
N LYS A 111 -3.46 16.39 31.62
CA LYS A 111 -3.58 16.99 30.28
C LYS A 111 -2.43 16.54 29.36
N PHE A 112 -1.21 16.47 29.87
CA PHE A 112 -0.06 15.99 29.11
C PHE A 112 -0.24 14.52 28.73
N GLU A 113 -0.65 13.68 29.68
CA GLU A 113 -0.90 12.26 29.49
C GLU A 113 -1.99 11.98 28.44
N LEU A 114 -3.09 12.75 28.48
CA LEU A 114 -4.18 12.63 27.51
C LEU A 114 -3.73 13.03 26.10
N LEU A 115 -2.92 14.08 25.96
CA LEU A 115 -2.38 14.52 24.67
C LEU A 115 -1.32 13.56 24.10
N SER A 116 -0.59 12.87 24.98
CA SER A 116 0.42 11.84 24.68
C SER A 116 -0.16 10.44 24.49
N THR A 117 -1.49 10.29 24.49
CA THR A 117 -2.15 8.99 24.33
C THR A 117 -3.05 8.98 23.11
N CYS A 118 -2.96 7.94 22.29
CA CYS A 118 -3.92 7.75 21.19
C CYS A 118 -5.31 7.39 21.74
N TYR A 119 -6.35 8.12 21.37
CA TYR A 119 -7.71 7.83 21.89
C TYR A 119 -8.25 6.45 21.47
N ARG A 120 -7.76 5.93 20.33
CA ARG A 120 -8.30 4.72 19.69
C ARG A 120 -7.65 3.45 20.21
N CYS A 121 -6.33 3.34 20.11
CA CYS A 121 -5.59 2.17 20.57
C CYS A 121 -5.05 2.30 22.00
N LEU A 122 -5.15 3.49 22.61
CA LEU A 122 -4.60 3.80 23.94
C LEU A 122 -3.09 3.58 24.05
N CYS A 123 -2.36 3.56 22.92
CA CYS A 123 -0.90 3.57 22.94
C CYS A 123 -0.42 4.93 23.46
N TYR A 124 0.52 4.88 24.40
CA TYR A 124 1.19 6.05 24.95
C TYR A 124 2.44 6.36 24.13
N ASP A 125 2.62 7.64 23.79
CA ASP A 125 3.78 8.18 23.10
C ASP A 125 4.20 9.47 23.82
N PRO A 126 5.24 9.42 24.66
CA PRO A 126 5.67 10.57 25.46
C PRO A 126 6.27 11.70 24.60
N LEU A 127 6.86 11.36 23.46
CA LEU A 127 7.48 12.33 22.55
C LEU A 127 6.46 12.97 21.61
N ARG A 128 5.32 12.31 21.38
CA ARG A 128 4.21 12.76 20.49
C ARG A 128 4.63 12.93 19.04
N ASP A 129 5.71 12.27 18.63
CA ASP A 129 6.22 12.28 17.26
C ASP A 129 5.47 11.27 16.36
N THR A 130 4.71 10.35 16.97
CA THR A 130 3.83 9.41 16.27
C THR A 130 2.34 9.68 16.50
N LEU A 131 2.00 10.84 17.07
CA LEU A 131 0.62 11.28 17.31
C LEU A 131 0.26 12.47 16.42
N ILE A 132 -0.87 12.37 15.72
CA ILE A 132 -1.48 13.51 15.04
C ILE A 132 -2.08 14.42 16.10
N ARG A 133 -1.76 15.70 16.01
CA ARG A 133 -2.31 16.72 16.89
C ARG A 133 -3.84 16.79 16.71
N ALA A 134 -4.55 16.68 17.83
CA ALA A 134 -5.96 16.98 17.87
C ALA A 134 -6.22 18.48 17.74
N ASP A 135 -7.30 18.83 17.03
CA ASP A 135 -7.86 20.16 17.10
C ASP A 135 -8.42 20.41 18.52
N GLU A 136 -8.19 21.61 19.03
CA GLU A 136 -8.69 22.06 20.33
C GLU A 136 -10.22 22.23 20.31
N SER A 137 -10.81 22.35 19.12
CA SER A 137 -12.26 22.37 18.93
C SER A 137 -12.95 20.99 18.99
N ASP A 138 -12.20 19.87 18.97
CA ASP A 138 -12.79 18.52 19.04
C ASP A 138 -13.44 18.29 20.41
N ALA A 139 -14.67 17.78 20.43
CA ALA A 139 -15.43 17.49 21.64
C ALA A 139 -14.72 16.53 22.62
N ARG A 140 -13.74 15.76 22.13
CA ARG A 140 -12.94 14.81 22.93
C ARG A 140 -11.63 15.39 23.42
N TYR A 141 -11.29 16.63 23.05
CA TYR A 141 -10.09 17.29 23.52
C TYR A 141 -10.07 17.30 25.07
N PRO A 142 -8.96 16.91 25.72
CA PRO A 142 -7.61 16.68 25.17
C PRO A 142 -7.30 15.25 24.69
N LEU A 143 -8.17 14.25 24.91
CA LEU A 143 -7.99 12.86 24.45
C LEU A 143 -8.55 12.66 23.04
N ALA A 144 -8.11 13.49 22.10
CA ALA A 144 -8.53 13.44 20.70
C ALA A 144 -7.40 13.06 19.74
N SER A 145 -6.16 12.97 20.22
CA SER A 145 -4.99 12.61 19.40
C SER A 145 -5.10 11.18 18.85
N GLU A 146 -4.69 10.98 17.60
CA GLU A 146 -4.63 9.66 16.97
C GLU A 146 -3.20 9.30 16.58
N CYS A 147 -2.78 8.06 16.83
CA CYS A 147 -1.49 7.61 16.32
C CYS A 147 -1.53 7.39 14.81
N LEU A 148 -0.36 7.49 14.18
CA LEU A 148 -0.20 7.33 12.73
C LEU A 148 -0.74 5.97 12.25
N ASP A 149 -0.53 4.90 13.01
CA ASP A 149 -1.02 3.56 12.67
C ASP A 149 -2.55 3.47 12.63
N CYS A 150 -3.24 4.08 13.60
CA CYS A 150 -4.71 4.10 13.63
C CYS A 150 -5.27 4.89 12.44
N VAL A 151 -4.64 6.01 12.10
CA VAL A 151 -5.02 6.85 10.96
C VAL A 151 -4.75 6.13 9.63
N ALA A 152 -3.61 5.44 9.53
CA ALA A 152 -3.27 4.60 8.39
C ALA A 152 -4.27 3.44 8.23
N ALA A 153 -4.63 2.76 9.32
CA ALA A 153 -5.58 1.65 9.31
C ALA A 153 -6.97 2.05 8.84
N ARG A 154 -7.42 3.28 9.10
CA ARG A 154 -8.69 3.82 8.55
C ARG A 154 -8.54 4.43 7.15
N GLY A 155 -7.32 4.55 6.63
CA GLY A 155 -7.05 5.17 5.33
C GLY A 155 -7.23 6.69 5.34
N GLY A 156 -6.98 7.33 6.48
CA GLY A 156 -7.17 8.77 6.69
C GLY A 156 -6.07 9.64 6.06
N PHE A 157 -4.94 9.06 5.66
CA PHE A 157 -3.84 9.78 5.02
C PHE A 157 -4.08 10.04 3.54
N MET A 158 -3.80 11.28 3.15
CA MET A 158 -3.86 11.75 1.76
C MET A 158 -2.50 12.30 1.35
N VAL A 159 -2.01 11.83 0.20
CA VAL A 159 -0.77 12.31 -0.41
C VAL A 159 -0.93 13.77 -0.84
N GLY A 160 0.16 14.56 -0.74
CA GLY A 160 0.17 16.00 -1.02
C GLY A 160 -0.44 16.86 0.09
N ARG A 161 -0.82 16.27 1.23
CA ARG A 161 -1.20 17.01 2.45
C ARG A 161 -0.15 16.87 3.53
N ARG A 162 0.03 17.94 4.31
CA ARG A 162 0.82 17.94 5.53
C ARG A 162 -0.07 17.64 6.72
N TYR A 163 0.45 16.87 7.66
CA TYR A 163 -0.20 16.58 8.93
C TYR A 163 0.68 17.12 10.06
N THR A 164 0.05 17.75 11.04
CA THR A 164 0.73 18.27 12.23
C THR A 164 0.78 17.20 13.31
N LEU A 165 1.97 16.95 13.82
CA LEU A 165 2.21 16.03 14.93
C LEU A 165 1.98 16.75 16.27
N GLY A 166 1.88 15.99 17.35
CA GLY A 166 1.77 16.52 18.71
C GLY A 166 3.00 17.31 19.16
N THR A 167 4.16 17.11 18.52
CA THR A 167 5.38 17.92 18.66
C THR A 167 5.34 19.27 17.94
N TRP A 168 4.26 19.58 17.21
CA TRP A 168 4.14 20.72 16.30
C TRP A 168 4.97 20.61 15.00
N ALA A 169 5.73 19.53 14.84
CA ALA A 169 6.35 19.22 13.56
C ALA A 169 5.27 18.93 12.50
N SER A 170 5.50 19.36 11.27
CA SER A 170 4.60 19.08 10.15
C SER A 170 5.26 18.09 9.20
N VAL A 171 4.60 16.95 8.99
CA VAL A 171 5.12 15.84 8.19
C VAL A 171 4.33 15.68 6.90
N TRP A 172 5.03 15.29 5.84
CA TRP A 172 4.44 14.94 4.55
C TRP A 172 4.04 13.46 4.53
N VAL A 173 3.00 13.13 3.77
CA VAL A 173 2.65 11.73 3.50
C VAL A 173 3.44 11.24 2.29
N CYS A 174 4.15 10.12 2.45
CA CYS A 174 4.96 9.57 1.37
C CYS A 174 4.09 9.18 0.16
N ARG A 175 4.44 9.67 -1.04
CA ARG A 175 3.70 9.39 -2.28
C ARG A 175 3.69 7.91 -2.68
N TYR A 176 4.77 7.21 -2.36
CA TYR A 176 4.96 5.81 -2.73
C TYR A 176 4.23 4.83 -1.79
N CYS A 177 4.38 5.01 -0.47
CA CYS A 177 3.83 4.06 0.51
C CYS A 177 2.55 4.54 1.21
N GLY A 178 2.27 5.85 1.22
CA GLY A 178 1.08 6.43 1.86
C GLY A 178 1.21 6.63 3.36
N TYR A 179 2.40 6.41 3.91
CA TYR A 179 2.69 6.60 5.31
C TYR A 179 3.44 7.92 5.54
N PRO A 180 3.18 8.65 6.63
CA PRO A 180 3.90 9.87 6.99
C PRO A 180 5.42 9.68 7.03
N VAL A 181 6.15 10.69 6.56
CA VAL A 181 7.60 10.78 6.61
C VAL A 181 8.00 11.42 7.93
N THR A 182 8.14 10.59 8.97
CA THR A 182 8.65 10.99 10.28
C THR A 182 10.16 10.85 10.39
N SER A 183 10.75 9.90 9.66
CA SER A 183 12.19 9.64 9.58
C SER A 183 12.84 10.32 8.37
N ALA A 184 14.18 10.23 8.25
CA ALA A 184 14.98 10.81 7.18
C ALA A 184 14.32 10.77 5.78
N ALA A 185 13.91 11.96 5.31
CA ALA A 185 13.34 12.15 3.99
C ALA A 185 14.38 11.95 2.88
N ALA A 186 13.93 11.71 1.65
CA ALA A 186 14.80 11.70 0.49
C ALA A 186 15.38 13.11 0.24
N TRP A 187 16.61 13.18 -0.30
CA TRP A 187 17.27 14.44 -0.62
C TRP A 187 16.45 15.22 -1.65
N ASN A 188 16.17 16.51 -1.39
CA ASN A 188 15.32 17.40 -2.19
C ASN A 188 13.87 16.93 -2.44
N GLU A 189 13.44 15.81 -1.85
CA GLU A 189 12.13 15.21 -2.07
C GLU A 189 11.48 14.86 -0.72
N PRO A 190 10.95 15.87 0.00
CA PRO A 190 10.42 15.70 1.36
C PRO A 190 9.18 14.81 1.41
N GLU A 191 8.54 14.57 0.27
CA GLU A 191 7.35 13.74 0.12
C GLU A 191 7.68 12.24 -0.11
N PHE A 192 8.93 11.83 0.08
CA PHE A 192 9.34 10.44 0.01
C PHE A 192 10.24 10.02 1.18
N HIS A 193 10.04 8.81 1.69
CA HIS A 193 11.08 8.14 2.47
C HIS A 193 12.27 7.81 1.57
N ARG A 194 13.49 7.90 2.08
CA ARG A 194 14.72 7.57 1.33
C ARG A 194 14.68 6.20 0.65
N VAL A 195 14.18 5.17 1.33
CA VAL A 195 14.06 3.80 0.79
C VAL A 195 12.96 3.71 -0.29
N CYS A 196 11.82 4.37 -0.06
CA CYS A 196 10.73 4.43 -1.03
C CYS A 196 11.15 5.12 -2.32
N TYR A 197 11.89 6.22 -2.20
CA TYR A 197 12.42 6.97 -3.35
C TYR A 197 13.39 6.12 -4.19
N ARG A 198 14.29 5.38 -3.53
CA ARG A 198 15.19 4.44 -4.22
C ARG A 198 14.43 3.33 -4.97
N ARG A 199 13.40 2.74 -4.36
CA ARG A 199 12.56 1.73 -5.02
C ARG A 199 11.81 2.30 -6.22
N PHE A 200 11.28 3.51 -6.06
CA PHE A 200 10.62 4.23 -7.14
C PHE A 200 11.56 4.51 -8.32
N HIS A 201 12.81 4.91 -8.07
CA HIS A 201 13.83 5.08 -9.11
C HIS A 201 14.14 3.80 -9.88
N TRP A 202 14.25 2.67 -9.19
CA TRP A 202 14.40 1.37 -9.85
C TRP A 202 13.20 1.04 -10.73
N MET A 203 11.97 1.33 -10.29
CA MET A 203 10.77 1.13 -11.10
C MET A 203 10.75 2.03 -12.35
N LEU A 204 11.18 3.29 -12.23
CA LEU A 204 11.35 4.18 -13.38
C LEU A 204 12.36 3.60 -14.38
N PHE A 205 13.51 3.12 -13.88
CA PHE A 205 14.53 2.49 -14.73
C PHE A 205 14.00 1.26 -15.47
N TYR A 206 13.29 0.36 -14.78
CA TYR A 206 12.66 -0.81 -15.42
C TYR A 206 11.61 -0.41 -16.45
N PHE A 207 10.81 0.61 -16.16
CA PHE A 207 9.84 1.14 -17.11
C PHE A 207 10.51 1.63 -18.41
N PHE A 208 11.63 2.36 -18.31
CA PHE A 208 12.38 2.78 -19.50
C PHE A 208 12.93 1.59 -20.29
N LEU A 209 13.49 0.57 -19.63
CA LEU A 209 13.99 -0.64 -20.30
C LEU A 209 12.86 -1.40 -21.01
N VAL A 210 11.70 -1.55 -20.36
CA VAL A 210 10.52 -2.19 -20.97
C VAL A 210 10.03 -1.36 -22.15
N GLY A 211 10.00 -0.03 -22.05
CA GLY A 211 9.65 0.86 -23.15
C GLY A 211 10.56 0.69 -24.37
N ILE A 212 11.88 0.59 -24.16
CA ILE A 212 12.85 0.30 -25.21
C ILE A 212 12.57 -1.07 -25.86
N ALA A 213 12.36 -2.11 -25.05
CA ALA A 213 12.05 -3.44 -25.54
C ALA A 213 10.74 -3.47 -26.36
N GLN A 214 9.69 -2.80 -25.89
CA GLN A 214 8.43 -2.63 -26.62
C GLN A 214 8.64 -1.89 -27.96
N GLY A 215 9.50 -0.88 -27.97
CA GLY A 215 9.92 -0.16 -29.16
C GLY A 215 10.58 -1.10 -30.19
N PHE A 216 11.57 -1.89 -29.77
CA PHE A 216 12.24 -2.86 -30.63
C PHE A 216 11.28 -3.91 -31.19
N VAL A 217 10.41 -4.48 -30.35
CA VAL A 217 9.41 -5.47 -30.80
C VAL A 217 8.45 -4.86 -31.83
N THR A 218 8.07 -3.59 -31.66
CA THR A 218 7.22 -2.88 -32.63
C THR A 218 7.96 -2.64 -33.95
N ILE A 219 9.19 -2.13 -33.90
CA ILE A 219 9.99 -1.84 -35.10
C ILE A 219 10.27 -3.12 -35.89
N ILE A 220 10.75 -4.17 -35.22
CA ILE A 220 11.08 -5.45 -35.86
C ILE A 220 9.81 -6.10 -36.41
N GLY A 221 8.73 -6.16 -35.63
CA GLY A 221 7.44 -6.70 -36.08
C GLY A 221 6.91 -6.00 -37.32
N SER A 222 6.92 -4.65 -37.33
CA SER A 222 6.52 -3.87 -38.50
C SER A 222 7.43 -4.11 -39.71
N ALA A 223 8.75 -4.11 -39.52
CA ALA A 223 9.71 -4.33 -40.60
C ALA A 223 9.56 -5.72 -41.24
N LEU A 224 9.33 -6.76 -40.44
CA LEU A 224 9.06 -8.12 -40.94
C LEU A 224 7.76 -8.17 -41.74
N CYS A 225 6.69 -7.54 -41.24
CA CYS A 225 5.42 -7.42 -41.96
C CYS A 225 5.59 -6.71 -43.31
N TRP A 226 6.36 -5.62 -43.34
CA TRP A 226 6.62 -4.86 -44.57
C TRP A 226 7.57 -5.59 -45.52
N GLY A 227 8.53 -6.36 -45.01
CA GLY A 227 9.47 -7.12 -45.84
C GLY A 227 8.82 -8.34 -46.50
N TYR A 228 8.08 -9.12 -45.73
CA TYR A 228 7.58 -10.43 -46.16
C TYR A 228 6.12 -10.43 -46.62
N TYR A 229 5.30 -9.46 -46.19
CA TYR A 229 3.86 -9.41 -46.48
C TYR A 229 3.43 -8.08 -47.11
N ASN A 230 4.32 -7.39 -47.84
CA ASN A 230 4.01 -6.12 -48.52
C ASN A 230 2.85 -6.16 -49.51
N LYS A 231 2.54 -7.33 -50.08
CA LYS A 231 1.43 -7.51 -51.02
C LYS A 231 0.08 -7.65 -50.31
N GLU A 232 0.09 -8.04 -49.03
CA GLU A 232 -1.12 -8.26 -48.25
C GLU A 232 -1.61 -6.95 -47.64
N LYS A 233 -2.66 -6.35 -48.24
CA LYS A 233 -3.21 -5.06 -47.78
C LYS A 233 -3.69 -5.11 -46.33
N MET A 234 -4.22 -6.26 -45.90
CA MET A 234 -4.68 -6.50 -44.52
C MET A 234 -3.53 -6.61 -43.50
N VAL A 235 -2.29 -6.73 -43.95
CA VAL A 235 -1.08 -6.70 -43.11
C VAL A 235 -0.40 -5.34 -43.21
N LEU A 236 -0.18 -4.85 -44.43
CA LEU A 236 0.61 -3.63 -44.67
C LEU A 236 -0.07 -2.37 -44.12
N ALA A 237 -1.35 -2.13 -44.43
CA ALA A 237 -2.01 -0.90 -44.00
C ALA A 237 -2.13 -0.79 -42.46
N PRO A 238 -2.61 -1.83 -41.74
CA PRO A 238 -2.69 -1.74 -40.27
C PRO A 238 -1.32 -1.60 -39.59
N THR A 239 -0.28 -2.25 -40.12
CA THR A 239 1.08 -2.19 -39.52
C THR A 239 1.75 -0.83 -39.71
N ILE A 240 1.50 -0.14 -40.83
CA ILE A 240 1.94 1.25 -41.04
C ILE A 240 1.25 2.18 -40.04
N VAL A 241 -0.08 2.11 -39.95
CA VAL A 241 -0.85 2.95 -39.01
C VAL A 241 -0.41 2.68 -37.57
N ASN A 242 -0.23 1.41 -37.19
CA ASN A 242 0.29 1.02 -35.88
C ASN A 242 1.65 1.61 -35.55
N PHE A 243 2.56 1.64 -36.52
CA PHE A 243 3.89 2.20 -36.33
C PHE A 243 3.82 3.70 -35.98
N PHE A 244 2.99 4.47 -36.69
CA PHE A 244 2.77 5.88 -36.39
C PHE A 244 2.04 6.09 -35.06
N MET A 245 1.02 5.29 -34.76
CA MET A 245 0.30 5.38 -33.48
C MET A 245 1.21 5.04 -32.29
N ALA A 246 2.04 3.99 -32.40
CA ALA A 246 3.01 3.63 -31.38
C ALA A 246 4.07 4.72 -31.17
N SER A 247 4.54 5.34 -32.26
CA SER A 247 5.43 6.50 -32.20
C SER A 247 4.76 7.69 -31.49
N TRP A 248 3.48 7.92 -31.76
CA TRP A 248 2.70 8.95 -31.08
C TRP A 248 2.53 8.68 -29.59
N VAL A 249 2.24 7.43 -29.18
CA VAL A 249 2.18 7.03 -27.77
C VAL A 249 3.53 7.23 -27.07
N PHE A 250 4.63 6.92 -27.75
CA PHE A 250 5.97 7.18 -27.23
C PHE A 250 6.20 8.69 -27.00
N CYS A 251 5.88 9.54 -27.99
CA CYS A 251 5.95 10.99 -27.83
C CYS A 251 5.08 11.51 -26.70
N LEU A 252 3.83 11.03 -26.57
CA LEU A 252 2.93 11.40 -25.48
C LEU A 252 3.49 11.01 -24.12
N THR A 253 4.21 9.89 -24.03
CA THR A 253 4.86 9.44 -22.79
C THR A 253 6.03 10.34 -22.41
N LEU A 254 6.83 10.79 -23.38
CA LEU A 254 7.95 11.71 -23.14
C LEU A 254 7.49 13.13 -22.78
N LEU A 255 6.43 13.62 -23.43
CA LEU A 255 5.90 14.98 -23.22
C LEU A 255 4.94 15.08 -22.04
N ARG A 256 4.66 13.96 -21.37
CA ARG A 256 3.65 13.91 -20.31
C ARG A 256 4.10 14.70 -19.09
N ASN A 257 3.43 15.82 -18.85
CA ASN A 257 3.71 16.64 -17.68
C ASN A 257 3.00 16.07 -16.42
N VAL A 258 3.58 16.35 -15.24
CA VAL A 258 3.10 15.90 -13.92
C VAL A 258 1.70 16.46 -13.58
N GLU A 259 1.29 17.52 -14.26
CA GLU A 259 0.03 18.24 -13.98
C GLU A 259 -1.19 17.76 -14.78
N LEU A 260 -1.02 17.12 -15.93
CA LEU A 260 -2.12 16.78 -16.86
C LEU A 260 -2.38 15.26 -16.94
N ARG A 261 -3.55 14.83 -16.48
CA ARG A 261 -3.99 13.43 -16.55
C ARG A 261 -4.54 13.07 -17.94
N THR A 262 -3.66 12.66 -18.85
CA THR A 262 -4.02 12.23 -20.22
C THR A 262 -4.32 10.73 -20.39
N TYR A 263 -4.70 10.02 -19.30
CA TYR A 263 -4.80 8.53 -19.30
C TYR A 263 -5.83 7.99 -20.28
N HIS A 264 -6.87 8.77 -20.56
CA HIS A 264 -7.92 8.42 -21.52
C HIS A 264 -7.37 8.41 -22.96
N TRP A 265 -6.54 9.38 -23.33
CA TRP A 265 -5.92 9.42 -24.66
C TRP A 265 -4.94 8.26 -24.85
N THR A 266 -4.12 7.97 -23.84
CA THR A 266 -3.20 6.82 -23.90
C THR A 266 -3.97 5.49 -23.98
N LEU A 267 -5.07 5.35 -23.22
CA LEU A 267 -5.93 4.17 -23.28
C LEU A 267 -6.57 3.97 -24.67
N ILE A 268 -7.15 5.03 -25.26
CA ILE A 268 -7.78 4.98 -26.58
C ILE A 268 -6.76 4.58 -27.65
N LEU A 269 -5.56 5.16 -27.61
CA LEU A 269 -4.49 4.84 -28.55
C LEU A 269 -4.01 3.40 -28.40
N GLU A 270 -3.79 2.92 -27.16
CA GLU A 270 -3.36 1.54 -26.92
C GLU A 270 -4.42 0.52 -27.36
N LEU A 271 -5.71 0.82 -27.16
CA LEU A 271 -6.81 0.00 -27.68
C LEU A 271 -6.84 -0.01 -29.22
N GLY A 272 -6.64 1.14 -29.86
CA GLY A 272 -6.55 1.24 -31.31
C GLY A 272 -5.39 0.42 -31.87
N ILE A 273 -4.21 0.53 -31.25
CA ILE A 273 -3.01 -0.23 -31.63
C ILE A 273 -3.26 -1.74 -31.48
N LEU A 274 -3.82 -2.15 -30.34
CA LEU A 274 -4.17 -3.55 -30.08
C LEU A 274 -5.11 -4.10 -31.15
N GLY A 275 -6.18 -3.37 -31.49
CA GLY A 275 -7.14 -3.78 -32.50
C GLY A 275 -6.52 -3.90 -33.90
N LEU A 276 -5.64 -2.98 -34.27
CA LEU A 276 -4.97 -2.97 -35.58
C LEU A 276 -3.93 -4.09 -35.75
N TRP A 277 -3.43 -4.70 -34.67
CA TRP A 277 -2.55 -5.87 -34.76
C TRP A 277 -3.30 -7.20 -34.98
N ILE A 278 -4.62 -7.24 -34.78
CA ILE A 278 -5.42 -8.46 -34.95
C ILE A 278 -5.50 -8.89 -36.44
N PRO A 279 -5.85 -8.02 -37.42
CA PRO A 279 -5.92 -8.44 -38.82
C PRO A 279 -4.58 -8.97 -39.37
N PRO A 280 -3.42 -8.32 -39.12
CA PRO A 280 -2.13 -8.87 -39.50
C PRO A 280 -1.87 -10.27 -38.93
N LEU A 281 -2.16 -10.49 -37.64
CA LEU A 281 -1.96 -11.79 -37.00
C LEU A 281 -2.79 -12.88 -37.67
N LEU A 282 -4.08 -12.64 -37.89
CA LEU A 282 -4.98 -13.62 -38.50
C LEU A 282 -4.59 -13.94 -39.95
N THR A 283 -4.19 -12.91 -40.72
CA THR A 283 -3.79 -13.07 -42.12
C THR A 283 -2.49 -13.88 -42.24
N ILE A 284 -1.50 -13.58 -41.39
CA ILE A 284 -0.22 -14.30 -41.37
C ILE A 284 -0.42 -15.75 -40.92
N LEU A 285 -1.26 -15.98 -39.91
CA LEU A 285 -1.54 -17.32 -39.40
C LEU A 285 -2.27 -18.18 -40.45
N GLY A 286 -3.27 -17.63 -41.13
CA GLY A 286 -3.95 -18.31 -42.25
C GLY A 286 -2.98 -18.63 -43.37
N SER A 287 -2.17 -17.65 -43.79
CA SER A 287 -1.14 -17.83 -44.84
C SER A 287 -0.11 -18.92 -44.48
N ALA A 288 0.22 -19.05 -43.19
CA ALA A 288 1.15 -20.07 -42.72
C ALA A 288 0.53 -21.47 -42.65
N GLN A 289 -0.79 -21.56 -42.40
CA GLN A 289 -1.54 -22.83 -42.34
C GLN A 289 -1.86 -23.38 -43.73
N ASP A 290 -2.12 -22.51 -44.71
CA ASP A 290 -2.49 -22.90 -46.07
C ASP A 290 -1.30 -23.44 -46.88
N ARG A 291 -0.06 -23.23 -46.41
CA ARG A 291 1.14 -23.73 -47.09
C ARG A 291 1.35 -25.22 -46.78
N PRO A 292 1.53 -26.08 -47.80
CA PRO A 292 1.85 -27.48 -47.57
C PRO A 292 3.26 -27.61 -46.99
N GLY A 293 3.37 -28.06 -45.73
CA GLY A 293 4.64 -28.31 -45.04
C GLY A 293 4.74 -27.61 -43.69
N ARG A 294 5.97 -27.48 -43.16
CA ARG A 294 6.22 -26.71 -41.92
C ARG A 294 6.22 -25.21 -42.23
N PRO A 295 5.72 -24.36 -41.30
CA PRO A 295 5.80 -22.91 -41.43
C PRO A 295 7.25 -22.47 -41.66
N SER A 296 7.44 -21.46 -42.52
CA SER A 296 8.79 -20.95 -42.77
C SER A 296 9.34 -20.26 -41.51
N PRO A 297 10.68 -20.24 -41.31
CA PRO A 297 11.28 -19.54 -40.17
C PRO A 297 10.88 -18.06 -40.08
N THR A 298 10.63 -17.43 -41.23
CA THR A 298 10.18 -16.04 -41.33
C THR A 298 8.74 -15.86 -40.88
N ASP A 299 7.84 -16.81 -41.17
CA ASP A 299 6.46 -16.79 -40.67
C ASP A 299 6.48 -16.90 -39.14
N VAL A 300 7.27 -17.85 -38.60
CA VAL A 300 7.40 -18.06 -37.14
C VAL A 300 7.97 -16.83 -36.44
N ALA A 301 9.03 -16.23 -36.97
CA ALA A 301 9.62 -15.01 -36.42
C ALA A 301 8.62 -13.83 -36.43
N THR A 302 7.91 -13.64 -37.55
CA THR A 302 6.93 -12.55 -37.67
C THR A 302 5.80 -12.74 -36.66
N ILE A 303 5.22 -13.95 -36.57
CA ILE A 303 4.17 -14.28 -35.59
C ILE A 303 4.67 -14.02 -34.16
N PHE A 304 5.89 -14.44 -33.82
CA PHE A 304 6.45 -14.23 -32.48
C PHE A 304 6.50 -12.73 -32.10
N PHE A 305 7.00 -11.87 -32.98
CA PHE A 305 7.06 -10.43 -32.72
C PHE A 305 5.66 -9.79 -32.66
N VAL A 306 4.73 -10.20 -33.53
CA VAL A 306 3.35 -9.72 -33.53
C VAL A 306 2.64 -10.10 -32.23
N VAL A 307 2.69 -11.38 -31.83
CA VAL A 307 2.08 -11.87 -30.59
C VAL A 307 2.72 -11.21 -29.37
N SER A 308 4.04 -11.06 -29.35
CA SER A 308 4.74 -10.34 -28.27
C SER A 308 4.25 -8.90 -28.17
N ASN A 309 4.08 -8.20 -29.30
CA ASN A 309 3.53 -6.84 -29.33
C ASN A 309 2.12 -6.81 -28.72
N ILE A 310 1.23 -7.70 -29.19
CA ILE A 310 -0.15 -7.80 -28.69
C ILE A 310 -0.16 -8.00 -27.16
N MET A 311 0.69 -8.89 -26.64
CA MET A 311 0.81 -9.11 -25.19
C MET A 311 1.25 -7.85 -24.44
N PHE A 312 2.25 -7.12 -24.94
CA PHE A 312 2.65 -5.83 -24.38
C PHE A 312 1.49 -4.83 -24.37
N ARG A 313 0.73 -4.74 -25.47
CA ARG A 313 -0.42 -3.83 -25.61
C ARG A 313 -1.56 -4.19 -24.67
N VAL A 314 -1.85 -5.47 -24.45
CA VAL A 314 -2.86 -5.91 -23.48
C VAL A 314 -2.51 -5.44 -22.06
N VAL A 315 -1.25 -5.62 -21.63
CA VAL A 315 -0.81 -5.13 -20.31
C VAL A 315 -0.89 -3.61 -20.24
N ASN A 316 -0.53 -2.90 -21.33
CA ASN A 316 -0.64 -1.44 -21.41
C ASN A 316 -2.09 -0.95 -21.30
N VAL A 317 -3.04 -1.62 -21.96
CA VAL A 317 -4.48 -1.31 -21.87
C VAL A 317 -4.97 -1.53 -20.44
N LEU A 318 -4.65 -2.66 -19.81
CA LEU A 318 -5.06 -2.97 -18.44
C LEU A 318 -4.52 -1.93 -17.44
N GLY A 319 -3.24 -1.57 -17.52
CA GLY A 319 -2.68 -0.57 -16.62
C GLY A 319 -3.22 0.84 -16.85
N ASN A 320 -3.46 1.25 -18.09
CA ASN A 320 -4.12 2.53 -18.37
C ASN A 320 -5.57 2.57 -17.87
N ALA A 321 -6.30 1.44 -17.93
CA ALA A 321 -7.65 1.33 -17.35
C ALA A 321 -7.63 1.51 -15.83
N VAL A 322 -6.67 0.88 -15.13
CA VAL A 322 -6.47 1.07 -13.68
C VAL A 322 -6.14 2.53 -13.35
N LEU A 323 -5.25 3.17 -14.13
CA LEU A 323 -4.92 4.59 -13.97
C LEU A 323 -6.13 5.51 -14.17
N MET A 324 -7.00 5.18 -15.14
CA MET A 324 -8.24 5.91 -15.41
C MET A 324 -9.23 5.81 -14.24
N SER A 325 -9.27 4.69 -13.53
CA SER A 325 -10.13 4.50 -12.33
C SER A 325 -9.69 5.29 -11.09
N GLU A 326 -8.74 6.22 -11.22
CA GLU A 326 -8.14 6.99 -10.13
C GLU A 326 -7.59 6.13 -8.99
N TYR A 327 -6.95 5.01 -9.36
CA TYR A 327 -6.39 4.08 -8.38
C TYR A 327 -5.38 4.80 -7.46
N LYS A 328 -5.71 4.84 -6.16
CA LYS A 328 -4.88 5.46 -5.13
C LYS A 328 -3.79 4.49 -4.70
N LEU A 329 -2.70 4.48 -5.45
CA LEU A 329 -1.58 3.56 -5.32
C LEU A 329 -1.09 3.35 -3.89
N TRP A 330 -0.99 4.43 -3.12
CA TRP A 330 -0.46 4.41 -1.75
C TRP A 330 -1.35 3.63 -0.77
N ARG A 331 -2.63 3.42 -1.09
CA ARG A 331 -3.55 2.64 -0.25
C ARG A 331 -3.23 1.14 -0.22
N ARG A 332 -2.33 0.65 -1.07
CA ARG A 332 -1.93 -0.78 -1.12
C ARG A 332 -1.26 -1.27 0.16
N HIS A 333 -0.65 -0.39 0.95
CA HIS A 333 0.02 -0.77 2.21
C HIS A 333 -0.88 -0.57 3.43
N ARG A 334 -2.19 -0.36 3.25
CA ARG A 334 -3.12 -0.17 4.35
C ARG A 334 -3.12 -1.43 5.24
N PRO A 335 -2.92 -1.31 6.56
CA PRO A 335 -3.01 -2.45 7.46
C PRO A 335 -4.46 -2.94 7.56
N GLY A 336 -4.65 -4.24 7.80
CA GLY A 336 -5.99 -4.84 7.95
C GLY A 336 -6.72 -5.20 6.65
N GLN A 337 -6.08 -5.11 5.47
CA GLN A 337 -6.68 -5.60 4.22
C GLN A 337 -6.84 -7.12 4.22
N SER A 338 -7.91 -7.61 3.58
CA SER A 338 -8.09 -9.04 3.32
C SER A 338 -7.01 -9.57 2.37
N PRO A 339 -6.65 -10.87 2.42
CA PRO A 339 -5.62 -11.43 1.55
C PRO A 339 -5.90 -11.20 0.06
N ALA A 340 -7.16 -11.35 -0.37
CA ALA A 340 -7.59 -11.10 -1.74
C ALA A 340 -7.38 -9.64 -2.17
N GLN A 341 -7.74 -8.68 -1.30
CA GLN A 341 -7.53 -7.26 -1.57
C GLN A 341 -6.05 -6.89 -1.66
N ARG A 342 -5.18 -7.52 -0.86
CA ARG A 342 -3.73 -7.32 -0.95
C ARG A 342 -3.19 -7.81 -2.29
N VAL A 343 -3.63 -8.98 -2.76
CA VAL A 343 -3.23 -9.54 -4.07
C VAL A 343 -3.70 -8.61 -5.19
N LEU A 344 -4.97 -8.21 -5.18
CA LEU A 344 -5.52 -7.30 -6.20
C LEU A 344 -4.79 -5.94 -6.20
N SER A 345 -4.49 -5.39 -5.03
CA SER A 345 -3.74 -4.14 -4.91
C SER A 345 -2.30 -4.26 -5.41
N LYS A 346 -1.66 -5.42 -5.23
CA LYS A 346 -0.33 -5.69 -5.79
C LYS A 346 -0.39 -5.80 -7.32
N ILE A 347 -1.36 -6.51 -7.87
CA ILE A 347 -1.56 -6.62 -9.33
C ILE A 347 -1.82 -5.23 -9.93
N ALA A 348 -2.74 -4.45 -9.35
CA ALA A 348 -3.01 -3.09 -9.78
C ALA A 348 -1.77 -2.19 -9.72
N ALA A 349 -0.96 -2.30 -8.66
CA ALA A 349 0.30 -1.56 -8.55
C ALA A 349 1.31 -1.98 -9.63
N ILE A 350 1.46 -3.27 -9.92
CA ILE A 350 2.34 -3.78 -10.98
C ILE A 350 1.89 -3.23 -12.34
N LEU A 351 0.58 -3.29 -12.63
CA LEU A 351 0.03 -2.75 -13.87
C LEU A 351 0.26 -1.24 -14.01
N VAL A 352 0.10 -0.48 -12.93
CA VAL A 352 0.38 0.96 -12.90
C VAL A 352 1.86 1.25 -13.13
N PHE A 353 2.76 0.51 -12.49
CA PHE A 353 4.21 0.71 -12.66
C PHE A 353 4.70 0.24 -14.03
N TRP A 354 4.04 -0.73 -14.63
CA TRP A 354 4.30 -1.16 -16.00
C TRP A 354 3.94 -0.09 -17.02
N THR A 355 2.82 0.61 -16.82
CA THR A 355 2.30 1.55 -17.81
C THR A 355 2.76 2.98 -17.62
N TYR A 356 2.78 3.47 -16.37
CA TYR A 356 3.18 4.83 -16.08
C TYR A 356 3.57 5.00 -14.59
N PRO A 357 4.81 4.67 -14.22
CA PRO A 357 5.28 4.79 -12.83
C PRO A 357 5.29 6.24 -12.33
N GLN A 358 5.50 7.23 -13.21
CA GLN A 358 5.47 8.67 -12.87
C GLN A 358 4.09 9.14 -12.36
N SER A 359 3.05 8.30 -12.43
CA SER A 359 1.76 8.56 -11.75
C SER A 359 1.91 8.83 -10.25
N VAL A 360 2.97 8.32 -9.60
CA VAL A 360 3.25 8.57 -8.17
C VAL A 360 3.52 10.04 -7.86
N GLU A 361 4.13 10.77 -8.78
CA GLU A 361 4.54 12.16 -8.60
C GLU A 361 3.39 13.15 -8.83
N GLN A 362 2.24 12.66 -9.32
CA GLN A 362 1.12 13.53 -9.68
C GLN A 362 0.54 14.27 -8.48
N LYS A 363 0.20 15.55 -8.67
CA LYS A 363 -0.48 16.36 -7.66
C LYS A 363 -1.89 15.81 -7.38
N TYR A 364 -2.32 15.89 -6.12
CA TYR A 364 -3.66 15.47 -5.67
C TYR A 364 -4.39 16.66 -5.02
N PRO A 365 -5.65 16.95 -5.40
CA PRO A 365 -6.40 16.33 -6.51
C PRO A 365 -5.77 16.67 -7.87
N GLY A 366 -5.75 15.72 -8.79
CA GLY A 366 -5.16 15.97 -10.11
C GLY A 366 -6.10 16.80 -10.96
N LYS A 367 -5.52 17.66 -11.80
CA LYS A 367 -6.27 18.47 -12.76
C LYS A 367 -6.47 17.64 -14.03
N TRP A 368 -7.72 17.48 -14.46
CA TRP A 368 -8.01 16.97 -15.79
C TRP A 368 -7.87 18.11 -16.80
N TRP A 369 -7.57 17.81 -18.05
CA TRP A 369 -7.47 18.80 -19.14
C TRP A 369 -8.68 19.74 -19.22
N LEU A 370 -9.86 19.28 -18.77
CA LEU A 370 -11.11 20.05 -18.76
C LEU A 370 -11.41 20.76 -17.43
N THR A 371 -10.65 20.53 -16.35
CA THR A 371 -10.95 21.13 -15.04
C THR A 371 -10.19 22.43 -14.85
N ARG A 372 -10.63 23.48 -15.54
CA ARG A 372 -10.26 24.86 -15.20
C ARG A 372 -11.11 25.29 -13.99
N ARG A 373 -10.73 24.87 -12.79
CA ARG A 373 -11.17 25.54 -11.55
C ARG A 373 -9.94 25.92 -10.74
N GLU A 374 -9.66 27.21 -10.75
CA GLU A 374 -8.93 27.87 -9.67
C GLU A 374 -9.71 27.61 -8.39
N LEU A 375 -9.20 26.70 -7.56
CA LEU A 375 -9.48 26.78 -6.14
C LEU A 375 -8.46 27.76 -5.59
N GLN A 376 -8.88 29.03 -5.49
CA GLN A 376 -8.31 29.97 -4.54
C GLN A 376 -8.24 29.25 -3.19
N GLN A 377 -7.03 28.99 -2.72
CA GLN A 377 -6.82 28.59 -1.33
C GLN A 377 -6.56 29.88 -0.54
N VAL A 378 -7.52 30.17 0.34
CA VAL A 378 -7.36 31.00 1.55
C VAL A 378 -6.31 30.37 2.46
#